data_AF-A0A8J8KUS9-F1
#
_entry.id   AF-A0A8J8KUS9-F1
#
_cell.length_a   1.000
_cell.length_b   1.000
_cell.length_c   1.000
_cell.angle_alpha   90.00
_cell.angle_beta   90.00
_cell.angle_gamma   90.00
#
_symmetry.space_group_name_H-M   'P 1'
#
loop_
_entity.id
_entity.type
_entity.pdbx_description
1 polymer ?
#
loop_
_entity_poly.entity_id
_entity_poly.type
_entity_poly.pdbx_seq_one_letter_code
_entity_poly.pdbx_strand_id
1 'polypeptide(L)'
;MGGTASLPHGVNRLDLEEAVLIICEDKLVLHPKDGDQHWTLHFGPISKILDIHRTRRAAGGAVEYETLFEISHERLGSLLGEISAELMSAFRSLLHPLQIDWMVRHHVSAEPAFFPPESEFEELTRVRKKRLYIDATKLQDRIGHLAYLEDLLDLPDGRAFSIICHRNPLTPKDFGVGFKVTDPLGRPQLLWCSYRRGERQLKALVGKLMPRFMAAMEITPSE
;
A
#
# COMPACT_ATOMS: atom_id res chain seq x y z
N MET A 1 0.45 -23.43 -16.54
CA MET A 1 0.95 -23.74 -15.18
C MET A 1 0.88 -22.43 -14.40
N GLY A 2 -0.19 -22.24 -13.63
CA GLY A 2 -0.41 -21.04 -12.83
C GLY A 2 0.46 -21.10 -11.59
N GLY A 3 1.35 -20.13 -11.41
CA GLY A 3 2.07 -19.98 -10.15
C GLY A 3 1.06 -19.57 -9.08
N THR A 4 0.94 -20.36 -8.02
CA THR A 4 0.23 -19.92 -6.82
C THR A 4 0.87 -18.62 -6.35
N ALA A 5 0.09 -17.54 -6.23
CA ALA A 5 0.55 -16.30 -5.62
C ALA A 5 0.95 -16.62 -4.16
N SER A 6 2.24 -16.87 -3.94
CA SER A 6 2.81 -17.19 -2.64
C SER A 6 3.57 -15.98 -2.15
N LEU A 7 3.33 -15.61 -0.90
CA LEU A 7 4.26 -14.76 -0.18
C LEU A 7 5.61 -15.50 -0.01
N PRO A 8 6.68 -14.79 0.38
CA PRO A 8 7.96 -15.45 0.67
C PRO A 8 7.82 -16.63 1.61
N HIS A 9 8.75 -17.58 1.53
CA HIS A 9 8.70 -18.85 2.25
C HIS A 9 7.50 -19.75 1.87
N GLY A 10 6.84 -19.50 0.73
CA GLY A 10 5.76 -20.33 0.22
C GLY A 10 4.47 -20.27 1.05
N VAL A 11 4.33 -19.25 1.92
CA VAL A 11 3.11 -19.06 2.71
C VAL A 11 2.14 -18.14 1.98
N ASN A 12 0.89 -18.12 2.42
CA ASN A 12 -0.16 -17.32 1.80
C ASN A 12 -0.97 -16.50 2.81
N ARG A 13 -0.42 -16.34 4.03
CA ARG A 13 -1.05 -15.61 5.13
C ARG A 13 -0.10 -14.58 5.68
N LEU A 14 -0.53 -13.33 5.68
CA LEU A 14 0.15 -12.20 6.28
C LEU A 14 -0.57 -11.82 7.58
N ASP A 15 0.16 -11.78 8.70
CA ASP A 15 -0.37 -11.39 10.00
C ASP A 15 -0.25 -9.85 10.16
N LEU A 16 -1.38 -9.19 10.37
CA LEU A 16 -1.53 -7.71 10.46
C LEU A 16 -1.87 -7.27 11.88
N GLU A 17 -1.34 -7.97 12.90
CA GLU A 17 -1.60 -7.71 14.32
C GLU A 17 -3.04 -7.97 14.78
N GLU A 18 -4.04 -7.25 14.28
CA GLU A 18 -5.46 -7.41 14.62
C GLU A 18 -6.22 -8.31 13.63
N ALA A 19 -5.64 -8.55 12.45
CA ALA A 19 -6.23 -9.36 11.40
C ALA A 19 -5.20 -10.27 10.74
N VAL A 20 -5.69 -11.19 9.92
CA VAL A 20 -4.89 -12.00 9.00
C VAL A 20 -5.40 -11.77 7.60
N LEU A 21 -4.51 -11.35 6.71
CA LEU A 21 -4.76 -11.28 5.28
C LEU A 21 -4.32 -12.60 4.64
N ILE A 22 -5.24 -13.29 3.98
CA ILE A 22 -4.98 -14.51 3.23
C ILE A 22 -4.96 -14.15 1.75
N ILE A 23 -3.87 -14.49 1.08
CA ILE A 23 -3.67 -14.25 -0.33
C ILE A 23 -3.93 -15.58 -1.05
N CYS A 24 -4.83 -15.55 -2.02
CA CYS A 24 -5.10 -16.65 -2.92
C CYS A 24 -4.82 -16.20 -4.35
N GLU A 25 -4.85 -17.13 -5.30
CA GLU A 25 -4.60 -16.83 -6.72
C GLU A 25 -5.61 -15.81 -7.28
N ASP A 26 -6.86 -15.90 -6.88
CA ASP A 26 -7.99 -15.15 -7.42
C ASP A 26 -8.74 -14.30 -6.39
N LYS A 27 -8.26 -14.26 -5.14
CA LYS A 27 -8.90 -13.49 -4.06
C LYS A 27 -7.97 -13.11 -2.92
N LEU A 28 -8.39 -12.10 -2.17
CA LEU A 28 -7.84 -11.73 -0.87
C LEU A 28 -8.91 -11.92 0.20
N VAL A 29 -8.55 -12.55 1.33
CA VAL A 29 -9.47 -12.72 2.46
C VAL A 29 -8.91 -12.01 3.69
N LEU A 30 -9.64 -11.03 4.21
CA LEU A 30 -9.32 -10.35 5.45
C LEU A 30 -10.12 -10.98 6.60
N HIS A 31 -9.42 -11.56 7.57
CA HIS A 31 -10.02 -12.22 8.73
C HIS A 31 -9.54 -11.54 10.03
N PRO A 32 -10.39 -10.77 10.72
CA PRO A 32 -10.11 -10.28 12.07
C PRO A 32 -9.82 -11.44 13.03
N LYS A 33 -8.87 -11.30 13.94
CA LYS A 33 -8.53 -12.38 14.88
C LYS A 33 -9.62 -12.62 15.93
N ASP A 34 -10.34 -11.57 16.30
CA ASP A 34 -11.37 -11.58 17.34
C ASP A 34 -12.80 -11.55 16.77
N GLY A 35 -12.98 -12.01 15.53
CA GLY A 35 -14.27 -11.94 14.84
C GLY A 35 -14.68 -13.24 14.15
N ASP A 36 -16.00 -13.46 14.11
CA ASP A 36 -16.64 -14.62 13.45
C ASP A 36 -17.03 -14.34 11.99
N GLN A 37 -16.51 -13.25 11.43
CA GLN A 37 -16.76 -12.82 10.07
C GLN A 37 -15.45 -12.55 9.33
N HIS A 38 -15.45 -12.73 8.02
CA HIS A 38 -14.35 -12.33 7.14
C HIS A 38 -14.89 -11.67 5.88
N TRP A 39 -14.02 -10.88 5.24
CA TRP A 39 -14.31 -10.26 3.96
C TRP A 39 -13.43 -10.87 2.90
N THR A 40 -14.03 -11.21 1.76
CA THR A 40 -13.33 -11.69 0.59
C THR A 40 -13.43 -10.63 -0.50
N LEU A 41 -12.31 -10.15 -1.00
CA LEU A 41 -12.22 -9.46 -2.29
C LEU A 41 -11.85 -10.51 -3.32
N HIS A 42 -12.77 -10.86 -4.21
CA HIS A 42 -12.53 -11.81 -5.28
C HIS A 42 -12.36 -11.07 -6.60
N PHE A 43 -11.30 -11.40 -7.33
CA PHE A 43 -10.91 -10.69 -8.55
C PHE A 43 -11.66 -11.19 -9.79
N GLY A 44 -12.28 -12.38 -9.72
CA GLY A 44 -13.05 -12.98 -10.80
C GLY A 44 -12.33 -13.04 -12.15
N PRO A 45 -11.15 -13.68 -12.25
CA PRO A 45 -10.42 -13.80 -13.51
C PRO A 45 -11.23 -14.52 -14.60
N ILE A 46 -12.13 -15.42 -14.19
CA ILE A 46 -13.03 -16.18 -15.08
C ILE A 46 -14.39 -15.47 -15.23
N SER A 47 -15.05 -15.11 -14.12
CA SER A 47 -16.37 -14.47 -14.14
C SER A 47 -16.36 -13.06 -14.73
N LYS A 48 -15.18 -12.42 -14.81
CA LYS A 48 -15.02 -11.00 -15.17
C LYS A 48 -15.77 -10.07 -14.24
N ILE A 49 -15.96 -10.48 -12.99
CA ILE A 49 -16.61 -9.70 -11.94
C ILE A 49 -15.64 -9.60 -10.78
N LEU A 50 -15.32 -8.38 -10.37
CA LEU A 50 -14.66 -8.12 -9.11
C LEU A 50 -15.75 -7.93 -8.05
N ASP A 51 -15.66 -8.66 -6.96
CA ASP A 51 -16.69 -8.67 -5.92
C ASP A 51 -16.09 -8.64 -4.51
N ILE A 52 -16.86 -8.08 -3.56
CA ILE A 52 -16.53 -8.08 -2.13
C ILE A 52 -17.67 -8.73 -1.36
N HIS A 53 -17.39 -9.83 -0.69
CA HIS A 53 -18.38 -10.58 0.07
C HIS A 53 -18.01 -10.61 1.55
N ARG A 54 -19.01 -10.46 2.42
CA ARG A 54 -18.92 -10.73 3.85
C ARG A 54 -19.43 -12.15 4.10
N THR A 55 -18.64 -12.92 4.83
CA THR A 55 -19.05 -14.24 5.33
C THR A 55 -19.09 -14.19 6.85
N ARG A 56 -20.20 -14.59 7.47
CA ARG A 56 -20.38 -14.61 8.93
C ARG A 56 -20.84 -15.99 9.39
N ARG A 57 -20.40 -16.43 10.57
CA ARG A 57 -21.07 -17.54 11.28
C ARG A 57 -22.23 -17.01 12.10
N ALA A 58 -23.43 -17.49 11.80
CA ALA A 58 -24.62 -17.25 12.60
C ALA A 58 -24.65 -18.13 13.86
N ALA A 59 -25.51 -17.75 14.83
CA ALA A 59 -25.78 -18.57 16.00
C ALA A 59 -26.31 -19.94 15.57
N GLY A 60 -25.57 -21.01 15.88
CA GLY A 60 -25.86 -22.38 15.42
C GLY A 60 -24.90 -22.92 14.35
N GLY A 61 -23.90 -22.13 13.94
CA GLY A 61 -22.83 -22.60 13.03
C GLY A 61 -23.18 -22.54 11.54
N ALA A 62 -24.37 -22.03 11.19
CA ALA A 62 -24.71 -21.71 9.82
C ALA A 62 -23.80 -20.60 9.28
N VAL A 63 -23.37 -20.72 8.03
CA VAL A 63 -22.52 -19.72 7.37
C VAL A 63 -23.41 -18.86 6.47
N GLU A 64 -23.45 -17.57 6.76
CA GLU A 64 -24.17 -16.57 5.97
C GLU A 64 -23.19 -15.87 5.03
N TYR A 65 -23.58 -15.75 3.76
CA TYR A 65 -22.83 -15.07 2.71
C TYR A 65 -23.62 -13.87 2.23
N GLU A 66 -22.98 -12.72 2.19
CA GLU A 66 -23.57 -11.46 1.74
C GLU A 66 -22.60 -10.77 0.78
N THR A 67 -23.05 -10.55 -0.44
CA THR A 67 -22.31 -9.75 -1.42
C THR A 67 -22.52 -8.28 -1.08
N LEU A 68 -21.44 -7.61 -0.67
CA LEU A 68 -21.44 -6.20 -0.34
C LEU A 68 -21.23 -5.32 -1.58
N PHE A 69 -20.54 -5.87 -2.58
CA PHE A 69 -20.19 -5.15 -3.79
C PHE A 69 -19.89 -6.13 -4.92
N GLU A 70 -20.26 -5.74 -6.15
CA GLU A 70 -19.80 -6.39 -7.38
C GLU A 70 -19.69 -5.37 -8.52
N ILE A 71 -18.72 -5.58 -9.41
CA ILE A 71 -18.57 -4.79 -10.63
C ILE A 71 -17.95 -5.65 -11.74
N SER A 72 -18.46 -5.52 -12.97
CA SER A 72 -17.81 -6.18 -14.11
C SER A 72 -16.46 -5.54 -14.42
N HIS A 73 -15.50 -6.32 -14.92
CA HIS A 73 -14.17 -5.83 -15.31
C HIS A 73 -14.24 -4.76 -16.39
N GLU A 74 -15.19 -4.89 -17.32
CA GLU A 74 -15.46 -3.88 -18.34
C GLU A 74 -15.90 -2.56 -17.72
N ARG A 75 -16.89 -2.60 -16.81
CA ARG A 75 -17.40 -1.40 -16.13
C ARG A 75 -16.34 -0.79 -15.21
N LEU A 76 -15.56 -1.60 -14.52
CA LEU A 76 -14.41 -1.15 -13.73
C LEU A 76 -13.37 -0.47 -14.63
N GLY A 77 -13.05 -1.06 -15.78
CA GLY A 77 -12.13 -0.48 -16.75
C GLY A 77 -12.60 0.87 -17.28
N SER A 78 -13.89 0.97 -17.65
CA SER A 78 -14.51 2.24 -18.07
C SER A 78 -14.47 3.29 -16.97
N LEU A 79 -14.84 2.93 -15.73
CA LEU A 79 -14.76 3.85 -14.59
C LEU A 79 -13.34 4.34 -14.36
N LEU A 80 -12.36 3.43 -14.32
CA LEU A 80 -10.94 3.79 -14.17
C LEU A 80 -10.47 4.69 -15.32
N GLY A 81 -10.94 4.46 -16.54
CA GLY A 81 -10.69 5.29 -17.71
C GLY A 81 -11.20 6.72 -17.53
N GLU A 82 -12.45 6.88 -17.08
CA GLU A 82 -13.09 8.18 -16.84
C GLU A 82 -12.37 9.05 -15.81
N ILE A 83 -11.69 8.41 -14.85
CA ILE A 83 -11.03 9.09 -13.73
C ILE A 83 -9.50 9.10 -13.85
N SER A 84 -8.97 8.51 -14.93
CA SER A 84 -7.54 8.31 -15.13
C SER A 84 -6.77 9.62 -15.18
N ALA A 85 -7.32 10.66 -15.82
CA ALA A 85 -6.69 11.97 -15.90
C ALA A 85 -6.60 12.64 -14.53
N GLU A 86 -7.68 12.60 -13.74
CA GLU A 86 -7.73 13.15 -12.38
C GLU A 86 -6.82 12.37 -11.42
N LEU A 87 -6.79 11.03 -11.52
CA LEU A 87 -5.84 10.18 -10.80
C LEU A 87 -4.40 10.59 -11.12
N MET A 88 -4.04 10.65 -12.40
CA MET A 88 -2.69 11.02 -12.84
C MET A 88 -2.33 12.45 -12.44
N SER A 89 -3.28 13.38 -12.44
CA SER A 89 -3.06 14.74 -11.95
C SER A 89 -2.85 14.75 -10.44
N ALA A 90 -3.62 13.98 -9.68
CA ALA A 90 -3.47 13.85 -8.23
C ALA A 90 -2.08 13.28 -7.91
N PHE A 91 -1.66 12.20 -8.55
CA PHE A 91 -0.33 11.60 -8.41
C PHE A 91 0.79 12.57 -8.75
N ARG A 92 0.69 13.32 -9.86
CA ARG A 92 1.68 14.35 -10.22
C ARG A 92 1.77 15.47 -9.18
N SER A 93 0.65 15.84 -8.57
CA SER A 93 0.62 16.91 -7.55
C SER A 93 1.16 16.50 -6.18
N LEU A 94 1.31 15.19 -5.95
CA LEU A 94 1.81 14.60 -4.72
C LEU A 94 3.33 14.59 -4.67
N LEU A 95 3.96 14.35 -5.80
CA LEU A 95 5.42 14.20 -5.91
C LEU A 95 6.08 15.54 -6.19
N HIS A 96 7.06 15.89 -5.36
CA HIS A 96 7.85 17.12 -5.48
C HIS A 96 9.32 16.75 -5.62
N PRO A 97 10.11 17.52 -6.38
CA PRO A 97 11.56 17.42 -6.33
C PRO A 97 12.06 17.60 -4.88
N LEU A 98 12.88 16.67 -4.43
CA LEU A 98 13.59 16.76 -3.16
C LEU A 98 15.01 17.26 -3.44
N GLN A 99 15.36 18.39 -2.83
CA GLN A 99 16.67 19.00 -2.96
C GLN A 99 17.49 18.73 -1.70
N ILE A 100 18.70 18.19 -1.84
CA ILE A 100 19.59 17.90 -0.70
C ILE A 100 19.87 19.17 0.11
N ASP A 101 20.14 20.30 -0.55
CA ASP A 101 20.32 21.61 0.10
C ASP A 101 19.10 22.06 0.92
N TRP A 102 17.89 21.71 0.47
CA TRP A 102 16.69 22.00 1.24
C TRP A 102 16.64 21.15 2.51
N MET A 103 16.98 19.86 2.41
CA MET A 103 17.00 18.95 3.55
C MET A 103 17.98 19.42 4.63
N VAL A 104 19.22 19.77 4.23
CA VAL A 104 20.25 20.30 5.13
C VAL A 104 19.75 21.56 5.85
N ARG A 105 19.25 22.55 5.09
CA ARG A 105 18.74 23.81 5.66
C ARG A 105 17.55 23.65 6.60
N HIS A 106 16.78 22.58 6.47
CA HIS A 106 15.56 22.35 7.25
C HIS A 106 15.72 21.31 8.35
N HIS A 107 16.94 20.83 8.60
CA HIS A 107 17.25 19.75 9.54
C HIS A 107 16.45 18.49 9.23
N VAL A 108 16.44 18.08 7.96
CA VAL A 108 15.75 16.89 7.49
C VAL A 108 16.78 15.84 7.08
N SER A 109 16.58 14.59 7.51
CA SER A 109 17.35 13.43 7.06
C SER A 109 16.46 12.46 6.28
N ALA A 110 17.08 11.41 5.76
CA ALA A 110 16.39 10.31 5.10
C ALA A 110 16.81 8.95 5.70
N GLU A 111 15.85 8.03 5.78
CA GLU A 111 16.05 6.69 6.31
C GLU A 111 15.54 5.63 5.29
N PRO A 112 16.43 4.91 4.60
CA PRO A 112 16.11 4.04 3.45
C PRO A 112 15.43 2.69 3.78
N ALA A 113 14.86 2.52 4.99
CA ALA A 113 14.51 1.21 5.52
C ALA A 113 13.02 0.95 5.75
N PHE A 114 12.12 1.86 5.38
CA PHE A 114 10.70 1.66 5.69
C PHE A 114 9.98 0.71 4.72
N PHE A 115 10.43 0.60 3.46
CA PHE A 115 9.86 -0.29 2.46
C PHE A 115 10.96 -1.11 1.77
N PRO A 116 11.20 -2.37 2.19
CA PRO A 116 12.15 -3.21 1.49
C PRO A 116 11.65 -3.55 0.08
N PRO A 117 12.55 -3.64 -0.92
CA PRO A 117 12.17 -4.16 -2.23
C PRO A 117 11.69 -5.61 -2.10
N GLU A 118 10.88 -6.06 -3.07
CA GLU A 118 10.32 -7.43 -3.07
C GLU A 118 11.40 -8.51 -2.92
N SER A 119 12.55 -8.31 -3.56
CA SER A 119 13.72 -9.21 -3.48
C SER A 119 14.27 -9.38 -2.07
N GLU A 120 14.03 -8.43 -1.17
CA GLU A 120 14.51 -8.43 0.22
C GLU A 120 13.43 -8.89 1.22
N PHE A 121 12.19 -9.08 0.75
CA PHE A 121 11.05 -9.37 1.62
C PHE A 121 11.19 -10.74 2.32
N GLU A 122 11.80 -11.72 1.65
CA GLU A 122 12.04 -13.06 2.23
C GLU A 122 13.00 -13.00 3.42
N GLU A 123 14.06 -12.20 3.30
CA GLU A 123 15.09 -12.08 4.33
C GLU A 123 14.56 -11.36 5.57
N LEU A 124 13.67 -10.39 5.38
CA LEU A 124 13.06 -9.55 6.42
C LEU A 124 11.82 -10.16 7.08
N THR A 125 11.37 -11.31 6.58
CA THR A 125 10.21 -11.99 7.12
C THR A 125 10.62 -13.32 7.76
N ARG A 126 9.72 -13.85 8.59
CA ARG A 126 9.85 -15.17 9.19
C ARG A 126 8.51 -15.87 9.21
N VAL A 127 8.54 -17.19 9.15
CA VAL A 127 7.33 -18.01 9.29
C VAL A 127 7.18 -18.46 10.74
N ARG A 128 6.00 -18.23 11.31
CA ARG A 128 5.58 -18.83 12.59
C ARG A 128 4.16 -19.36 12.44
N LYS A 129 3.93 -20.62 12.83
CA LYS A 129 2.60 -21.26 12.73
C LYS A 129 1.93 -21.09 11.34
N LYS A 130 2.69 -21.27 10.25
CA LYS A 130 2.24 -21.12 8.84
C LYS A 130 1.75 -19.71 8.46
N ARG A 131 2.23 -18.67 9.15
CA ARG A 131 1.95 -17.26 8.83
C ARG A 131 3.27 -16.51 8.65
N LEU A 132 3.27 -15.57 7.71
CA LEU A 132 4.37 -14.63 7.51
C LEU A 132 4.28 -13.51 8.54
N TYR A 133 5.39 -13.23 9.19
CA TYR A 133 5.59 -12.08 10.06
C TYR A 133 6.75 -11.24 9.53
N ILE A 134 6.63 -9.93 9.61
CA ILE A 134 7.79 -9.05 9.51
C ILE A 134 8.65 -9.29 10.75
N ASP A 135 9.92 -9.59 10.56
CA ASP A 135 10.87 -9.75 11.65
C ASP A 135 11.38 -8.37 12.05
N ALA A 136 10.84 -7.85 13.15
CA ALA A 136 11.16 -6.51 13.64
C ALA A 136 12.66 -6.32 13.93
N THR A 137 13.36 -7.36 14.39
CA THR A 137 14.80 -7.30 14.65
C THR A 137 15.58 -7.20 13.34
N LYS A 138 15.27 -8.06 12.36
CA LYS A 138 15.92 -7.98 11.04
C LYS A 138 15.61 -6.67 10.31
N LEU A 139 14.39 -6.16 10.46
CA LEU A 139 14.00 -4.87 9.92
C LEU A 139 14.80 -3.74 10.59
N GLN A 140 14.94 -3.78 11.91
CA GLN A 140 15.74 -2.82 12.68
C GLN A 140 17.22 -2.85 12.30
N ASP A 141 17.80 -4.04 12.12
CA ASP A 141 19.19 -4.21 11.69
C ASP A 141 19.43 -3.69 10.25
N ARG A 142 18.37 -3.56 9.44
CA ARG A 142 18.42 -2.96 8.10
C ARG A 142 18.14 -1.47 8.05
N ILE A 143 17.86 -0.83 9.19
CA ILE A 143 17.83 0.62 9.27
C ILE A 143 19.26 1.13 9.08
N GLY A 144 19.67 1.22 7.82
CA GLY A 144 20.94 1.79 7.41
C GLY A 144 20.87 3.29 7.61
N HIS A 145 21.71 3.81 8.49
CA HIS A 145 21.99 5.24 8.50
C HIS A 145 22.81 5.56 7.24
N LEU A 146 22.28 6.45 6.40
CA LEU A 146 23.08 7.03 5.33
C LEU A 146 24.22 7.83 5.96
N ALA A 147 25.44 7.62 5.48
CA ALA A 147 26.58 8.40 5.94
C ALA A 147 26.46 9.85 5.44
N TYR A 148 25.95 10.01 4.21
CA TYR A 148 25.75 11.28 3.54
C TYR A 148 24.38 11.34 2.86
N LEU A 149 23.79 12.53 2.72
CA LEU A 149 22.50 12.68 2.03
C LEU A 149 22.63 12.41 0.52
N GLU A 150 23.82 12.61 -0.03
CA GLU A 150 24.19 12.34 -1.40
C GLU A 150 24.08 10.85 -1.75
N ASP A 151 24.26 9.97 -0.78
CA ASP A 151 24.09 8.51 -0.92
C ASP A 151 22.65 8.14 -1.36
N LEU A 152 21.67 9.05 -1.21
CA LEU A 152 20.32 8.89 -1.74
C LEU A 152 20.29 8.75 -3.26
N LEU A 153 21.25 9.35 -3.98
CA LEU A 153 21.33 9.31 -5.44
C LEU A 153 21.79 7.95 -5.96
N ASP A 154 22.50 7.18 -5.13
CA ASP A 154 23.00 5.83 -5.42
C ASP A 154 21.96 4.75 -5.13
N LEU A 155 20.81 5.10 -4.54
CA LEU A 155 19.72 4.15 -4.34
C LEU A 155 19.19 3.62 -5.68
N PRO A 156 18.74 2.35 -5.73
CA PRO A 156 17.99 1.83 -6.87
C PRO A 156 16.75 2.68 -7.15
N ASP A 157 16.38 2.80 -8.43
CA ASP A 157 15.14 3.45 -8.84
C ASP A 157 13.93 2.81 -8.15
N GLY A 158 13.04 3.66 -7.62
CA GLY A 158 11.83 3.22 -6.93
C GLY A 158 12.06 2.75 -5.48
N ARG A 159 13.31 2.67 -4.99
CA ARG A 159 13.55 2.41 -3.57
C ARG A 159 13.08 3.60 -2.74
N ALA A 160 12.11 3.34 -1.86
CA ALA A 160 11.56 4.36 -0.98
C ALA A 160 12.40 4.55 0.28
N PHE A 161 12.41 5.78 0.80
CA PHE A 161 13.04 6.17 2.06
C PHE A 161 12.12 7.10 2.85
N SER A 162 12.13 7.00 4.17
CA SER A 162 11.39 7.92 5.05
C SER A 162 12.09 9.27 5.11
N ILE A 163 11.32 10.35 5.26
CA ILE A 163 11.80 11.72 5.41
C ILE A 163 11.59 12.13 6.87
N ILE A 164 12.69 12.34 7.60
CA ILE A 164 12.67 12.58 9.04
C ILE A 164 13.06 14.04 9.35
N CYS A 165 12.22 14.76 10.08
CA CYS A 165 12.48 16.13 10.52
C CYS A 165 13.06 16.15 11.95
N HIS A 166 14.22 16.79 12.10
CA HIS A 166 14.98 16.89 13.36
C HIS A 166 14.94 18.28 13.99
N ARG A 167 13.96 19.13 13.63
CA ARG A 167 13.79 20.46 14.27
C ARG A 167 13.67 20.39 15.80
N ASN A 168 13.12 19.29 16.32
CA ASN A 168 13.23 18.93 17.72
C ASN A 168 14.05 17.63 17.83
N PRO A 169 15.33 17.70 18.24
CA PRO A 169 16.21 16.53 18.32
C PRO A 169 15.71 15.45 19.29
N LEU A 170 14.88 15.80 20.27
CA LEU A 170 14.33 14.85 21.23
C LEU A 170 13.15 14.05 20.69
N THR A 171 12.50 14.57 19.63
CA THR A 171 11.34 13.93 19.00
C THR A 171 11.40 14.11 17.48
N PRO A 172 12.31 13.41 16.79
CA PRO A 172 12.33 13.36 15.34
C PRO A 172 10.97 12.92 14.81
N LYS A 173 10.51 13.54 13.72
CA LYS A 173 9.21 13.24 13.13
C LYS A 173 9.37 12.72 11.72
N ASP A 174 8.93 11.49 11.49
CA ASP A 174 8.64 11.04 10.12
C ASP A 174 7.43 11.83 9.59
N PHE A 175 7.57 12.41 8.41
CA PHE A 175 6.52 13.25 7.82
C PHE A 175 6.33 13.05 6.31
N GLY A 176 7.04 12.11 5.71
CA GLY A 176 6.90 11.84 4.29
C GLY A 176 7.76 10.69 3.79
N VAL A 177 7.56 10.36 2.53
CA VAL A 177 8.32 9.34 1.82
C VAL A 177 9.00 9.98 0.61
N GLY A 178 10.25 9.62 0.39
CA GLY A 178 11.03 9.95 -0.79
C GLY A 178 11.43 8.72 -1.57
N PHE A 179 11.83 8.91 -2.82
CA PHE A 179 12.41 7.86 -3.66
C PHE A 179 13.30 8.50 -4.72
N LYS A 180 14.22 7.69 -5.22
CA LYS A 180 15.07 8.05 -6.36
C LYS A 180 14.42 7.55 -7.65
N VAL A 181 14.48 8.38 -8.70
CA VAL A 181 14.11 8.02 -10.07
C VAL A 181 15.19 8.51 -11.02
N THR A 182 15.54 7.72 -12.04
CA THR A 182 16.38 8.15 -13.13
C THR A 182 15.50 8.61 -14.29
N ASP A 183 15.71 9.84 -14.76
CA ASP A 183 14.97 10.38 -15.90
C ASP A 183 15.37 9.72 -17.24
N PRO A 184 14.63 9.94 -18.33
CA PRO A 184 14.96 9.35 -19.65
C PRO A 184 16.33 9.74 -20.20
N LEU A 185 17.00 10.76 -19.63
CA LEU A 185 18.34 11.20 -20.00
C LEU A 185 19.42 10.60 -19.09
N GLY A 186 19.05 9.68 -18.20
CA GLY A 186 19.97 9.00 -17.30
C GLY A 186 20.32 9.80 -16.04
N ARG A 187 19.63 10.90 -15.74
CA ARG A 187 19.96 11.75 -14.58
C ARG A 187 19.17 11.32 -13.35
N PRO A 188 19.81 11.08 -12.21
CA PRO A 188 19.11 10.76 -10.98
C PRO A 188 18.38 12.00 -10.46
N GLN A 189 17.13 11.80 -10.03
CA GLN A 189 16.29 12.80 -9.38
C GLN A 189 15.72 12.20 -8.10
N LEU A 190 15.68 12.99 -7.03
CA LEU A 190 14.99 12.64 -5.81
C LEU A 190 13.60 13.27 -5.84
N LEU A 191 12.58 12.46 -5.58
CA LEU A 191 11.20 12.90 -5.46
C LEU A 191 10.69 12.57 -4.05
N TRP A 192 9.76 13.36 -3.55
CA TRP A 192 9.15 13.11 -2.25
C TRP A 192 7.71 13.59 -2.15
N CYS A 193 6.99 13.05 -1.17
CA CYS A 193 5.64 13.45 -0.80
C CYS A 193 5.51 13.45 0.72
N SER A 194 4.89 14.50 1.28
CA SER A 194 4.54 14.50 2.70
C SER A 194 3.27 13.67 2.96
N TYR A 195 3.22 12.96 4.09
CA TYR A 195 2.04 12.15 4.45
C TYR A 195 0.78 13.00 4.55
N ARG A 196 0.88 14.21 5.12
CA ARG A 196 -0.26 15.14 5.22
C ARG A 196 -0.80 15.58 3.86
N ARG A 197 0.08 15.79 2.88
CA ARG A 197 -0.33 16.16 1.53
C ARG A 197 -0.89 14.94 0.80
N GLY A 198 -0.26 13.78 0.96
CA GLY A 198 -0.76 12.45 0.57
C GLY A 198 -2.20 12.25 1.00
N GLU A 199 -2.44 12.31 2.31
CA GLU A 199 -3.74 12.15 2.93
C GLU A 199 -4.76 13.17 2.41
N ARG A 200 -4.39 14.45 2.30
CA ARG A 200 -5.30 15.48 1.79
C ARG A 200 -5.72 15.23 0.35
N GLN A 201 -4.77 14.90 -0.53
CA GLN A 201 -5.07 14.62 -1.92
C GLN A 201 -5.85 13.31 -2.07
N LEU A 202 -5.52 12.28 -1.28
CA LEU A 202 -6.29 11.03 -1.26
C LEU A 202 -7.73 11.29 -0.80
N LYS A 203 -7.94 12.07 0.27
CA LYS A 203 -9.28 12.48 0.71
C LYS A 203 -10.01 13.29 -0.36
N ALA A 204 -9.34 14.23 -1.02
CA ALA A 204 -9.95 15.03 -2.09
C ALA A 204 -10.30 14.18 -3.32
N LEU A 205 -9.44 13.24 -3.68
CA LEU A 205 -9.66 12.27 -4.75
C LEU A 205 -10.83 11.37 -4.40
N VAL A 206 -10.82 10.73 -3.23
CA VAL A 206 -11.93 9.92 -2.71
C VAL A 206 -13.23 10.74 -2.69
N GLY A 207 -13.22 11.98 -2.18
CA GLY A 207 -14.40 12.84 -2.16
C GLY A 207 -14.96 13.19 -3.55
N LYS A 208 -14.10 13.29 -4.57
CA LYS A 208 -14.53 13.51 -5.97
C LYS A 208 -15.00 12.23 -6.67
N LEU A 209 -14.32 11.13 -6.39
CA LEU A 209 -14.55 9.86 -7.05
C LEU A 209 -15.71 9.07 -6.43
N MET A 210 -15.84 9.10 -5.10
CA MET A 210 -16.83 8.33 -4.36
C MET A 210 -18.26 8.59 -4.85
N PRO A 211 -18.72 9.85 -5.08
CA PRO A 211 -20.06 10.09 -5.61
C PRO A 211 -20.26 9.51 -7.02
N ARG A 212 -19.22 9.52 -7.86
CA ARG A 212 -19.27 8.98 -9.22
C ARG A 212 -19.28 7.45 -9.19
N PHE A 213 -18.47 6.84 -8.32
CA PHE A 213 -18.52 5.41 -8.05
C PHE A 213 -19.89 5.00 -7.51
N MET A 214 -20.41 5.66 -6.47
CA MET A 214 -21.72 5.35 -5.89
C MET A 214 -22.86 5.50 -6.91
N ALA A 215 -22.86 6.58 -7.71
CA ALA A 215 -23.84 6.77 -8.79
C ALA A 215 -23.71 5.72 -9.89
N ALA A 216 -22.48 5.34 -10.25
CA ALA A 216 -22.22 4.28 -11.20
C ALA A 216 -22.46 2.88 -10.63
N MET A 217 -22.70 2.74 -9.33
CA MET A 217 -22.91 1.46 -8.66
C MET A 217 -24.38 1.16 -8.38
N GLU A 218 -25.32 2.07 -8.73
CA GLU A 218 -26.75 1.94 -8.37
C GLU A 218 -26.99 1.65 -6.88
N ILE A 219 -26.01 1.93 -6.02
CA ILE A 219 -26.15 1.81 -4.58
C ILE A 219 -26.84 3.08 -4.09
N THR A 220 -28.16 3.01 -4.01
CA THR A 220 -28.91 3.85 -3.08
C THR A 220 -28.37 3.58 -1.67
N PRO A 221 -27.96 4.59 -0.90
CA PRO A 221 -27.60 4.37 0.50
C PRO A 221 -28.80 3.73 1.20
N SER A 222 -28.60 2.58 1.82
CA SER A 222 -29.56 2.07 2.80
C SER A 222 -29.60 3.07 3.95
N GLU A 223 -30.78 3.64 4.21
CA GLU A 223 -31.08 4.54 5.33
C GLU A 223 -30.64 3.99 6.68
#